data_AF-A0A2G6NJH8-F1
#
_entry.id   AF-A0A2G6NJH8-F1
#
_cell.length_a   1.000
_cell.length_b   1.000
_cell.length_c   1.000
_cell.angle_alpha   90.00
_cell.angle_beta   90.00
_cell.angle_gamma   90.00
#
_symmetry.space_group_name_H-M   'P 1'
#
loop_
_entity.id
_entity.type
_entity.pdbx_description
1 polymer ?
#
loop_
_entity_poly.entity_id
_entity_poly.type
_entity_poly.pdbx_seq_one_letter_code
_entity_poly.pdbx_strand_id
1 'polypeptide(L)'
;MRQLGQMMLERFAGKAIHPIAGVTGGFSKPMTEQERQELLGEARTLLDFSLYSLDFAIGNVFNKYLDVISELGTITTGFLGTVDPEDGALRLYEGDLRLMRPDGTSLDFAPEDYASYLGEHVEPWAYSKMPYAKAWDEGFNLDLAAPRGIYRSNTLARINVCDKMGTPKAQEALEQFRSQFGRPAQQTLLYHYARLIELIYACERTIELLEWEGITDTNVRARVTPKAGQGVGVVEAPRGTLIHDYITDDDGCIVSANLIVGTTHNIAPMNMSVKQAATSLIKDGNYNEALLNQVEMAVRAYDP
;
A
#
# COMPACT_ATOMS: atom_id res chain seq x y z
N MET A 1 -18.60 -8.09 2.43
CA MET A 1 -17.57 -7.01 2.42
C MET A 1 -17.49 -6.26 1.09
N ARG A 2 -16.98 -6.84 0.00
CA ARG A 2 -16.77 -6.11 -1.28
C ARG A 2 -18.00 -5.35 -1.77
N GLN A 3 -19.16 -6.00 -1.84
CA GLN A 3 -20.40 -5.35 -2.29
C GLN A 3 -20.75 -4.12 -1.45
N LEU A 4 -20.76 -4.27 -0.13
CA LEU A 4 -21.11 -3.19 0.79
C LEU A 4 -20.13 -2.02 0.68
N GLY A 5 -18.81 -2.28 0.66
CA GLY A 5 -17.81 -1.23 0.49
C GLY A 5 -17.93 -0.48 -0.85
N GLN A 6 -18.30 -1.18 -1.93
CA GLN A 6 -18.54 -0.55 -3.24
C GLN A 6 -19.81 0.31 -3.24
N MET A 7 -20.88 -0.14 -2.57
CA MET A 7 -22.12 0.63 -2.42
C MET A 7 -21.95 1.85 -1.51
N MET A 8 -21.09 1.76 -0.50
CA MET A 8 -20.67 2.92 0.31
C MET A 8 -20.00 3.97 -0.58
N LEU A 9 -19.02 3.55 -1.40
CA LEU A 9 -18.33 4.44 -2.32
C LEU A 9 -19.29 5.03 -3.37
N GLU A 10 -20.19 4.25 -3.94
CA GLU A 10 -21.14 4.72 -4.94
C GLU A 10 -22.07 5.81 -4.42
N ARG A 11 -22.62 5.65 -3.21
CA ARG A 11 -23.53 6.65 -2.61
C ARG A 11 -22.86 8.01 -2.45
N PHE A 12 -21.65 8.04 -1.93
CA PHE A 12 -20.94 9.30 -1.75
C PHE A 12 -20.30 9.79 -3.05
N ALA A 13 -19.58 8.93 -3.76
CA ALA A 13 -18.74 9.31 -4.89
C ALA A 13 -19.43 9.26 -6.27
N GLY A 14 -20.72 8.90 -6.30
CA GLY A 14 -21.58 8.85 -7.49
C GLY A 14 -21.41 7.59 -8.35
N LYS A 15 -20.28 6.88 -8.23
CA LYS A 15 -20.00 5.61 -8.92
C LYS A 15 -19.14 4.70 -8.05
N ALA A 16 -19.45 3.41 -8.06
CA ALA A 16 -18.63 2.38 -7.41
C ALA A 16 -17.25 2.23 -8.11
N ILE A 17 -17.23 2.31 -9.44
CA ILE A 17 -16.02 2.23 -10.27
C ILE A 17 -15.88 3.55 -11.03
N HIS A 18 -14.67 4.12 -10.99
CA HIS A 18 -14.37 5.47 -11.48
C HIS A 18 -15.20 6.55 -10.76
N PRO A 19 -14.97 6.74 -9.44
CA PRO A 19 -15.66 7.76 -8.65
C PRO A 19 -15.45 9.15 -9.23
N ILE A 20 -16.46 10.03 -9.10
CA ILE A 20 -16.50 11.36 -9.72
C ILE A 20 -16.62 12.51 -8.73
N ALA A 21 -16.63 12.22 -7.42
CA ALA A 21 -16.81 13.26 -6.41
C ALA A 21 -15.57 14.13 -6.21
N GLY A 22 -14.36 13.60 -6.39
CA GLY A 22 -13.12 14.38 -6.29
C GLY A 22 -12.98 15.31 -7.50
N VAL A 23 -12.88 16.61 -7.25
CA VAL A 23 -12.73 17.66 -8.27
C VAL A 23 -11.68 18.67 -7.83
N THR A 24 -11.23 19.53 -8.74
CA THR A 24 -10.29 20.60 -8.37
C THR A 24 -10.87 21.48 -7.26
N GLY A 25 -10.10 21.61 -6.18
CA GLY A 25 -10.46 22.38 -4.98
C GLY A 25 -11.24 21.62 -3.91
N GLY A 26 -11.57 20.33 -4.10
CA GLY A 26 -12.24 19.52 -3.09
C GLY A 26 -13.26 18.53 -3.68
N PHE A 27 -14.49 18.54 -3.19
CA PHE A 27 -15.55 17.61 -3.60
C PHE A 27 -16.70 18.28 -4.37
N SER A 28 -17.38 17.52 -5.23
CA SER A 28 -18.49 18.01 -6.06
C SER A 28 -19.82 18.16 -5.31
N LYS A 29 -20.00 17.43 -4.19
CA LYS A 29 -21.11 17.55 -3.25
C LYS A 29 -20.63 17.33 -1.81
N PRO A 30 -21.29 17.92 -0.80
CA PRO A 30 -21.07 17.54 0.58
C PRO A 30 -21.74 16.19 0.89
N MET A 31 -21.32 15.57 1.99
CA MET A 31 -22.02 14.41 2.56
C MET A 31 -23.21 14.90 3.38
N THR A 32 -24.38 14.31 3.16
CA THR A 32 -25.55 14.58 4.01
C THR A 32 -25.46 13.80 5.32
N GLU A 33 -26.11 14.31 6.38
CA GLU A 33 -26.18 13.59 7.66
C GLU A 33 -26.84 12.21 7.51
N GLN A 34 -27.84 12.08 6.62
CA GLN A 34 -28.46 10.78 6.34
C GLN A 34 -27.44 9.81 5.72
N GLU A 35 -26.73 10.22 4.67
CA GLU A 35 -25.67 9.39 4.06
C GLU A 35 -24.62 9.01 5.11
N ARG A 36 -24.16 9.95 5.94
CA ARG A 36 -23.18 9.70 7.01
C ARG A 36 -23.64 8.59 7.95
N GLN A 37 -24.89 8.64 8.44
CA GLN A 37 -25.44 7.66 9.38
C GLN A 37 -25.57 6.27 8.76
N GLU A 38 -26.02 6.19 7.51
CA GLU A 38 -26.10 4.93 6.76
C GLU A 38 -24.71 4.32 6.58
N LEU A 39 -23.74 5.11 6.11
CA LEU A 39 -22.36 4.68 5.92
C LEU A 39 -21.71 4.25 7.24
N LEU A 40 -22.01 4.92 8.35
CA LEU A 40 -21.46 4.59 9.67
C LEU A 40 -21.93 3.21 10.15
N GLY A 41 -23.22 2.89 9.99
CA GLY A 41 -23.75 1.57 10.32
C GLY A 41 -23.11 0.45 9.50
N GLU A 42 -22.85 0.71 8.23
CA GLU A 42 -22.22 -0.25 7.32
C GLU A 42 -20.71 -0.41 7.58
N ALA A 43 -20.02 0.68 7.89
CA ALA A 43 -18.61 0.65 8.27
C ALA A 43 -18.38 -0.21 9.52
N ARG A 44 -19.30 -0.15 10.50
CA ARG A 44 -19.28 -1.04 11.69
C ARG A 44 -19.48 -2.50 11.31
N THR A 45 -20.41 -2.79 10.39
CA THR A 45 -20.60 -4.16 9.87
C THR A 45 -19.35 -4.67 9.14
N LEU A 46 -18.66 -3.80 8.40
CA LEU A 46 -17.40 -4.15 7.74
C LEU A 46 -16.26 -4.37 8.73
N LEU A 47 -16.20 -3.58 9.81
CA LEU A 47 -15.24 -3.77 10.89
C LEU A 47 -15.43 -5.16 11.52
N ASP A 48 -16.64 -5.52 11.91
CA ASP A 48 -16.93 -6.84 12.50
C ASP A 48 -16.50 -7.99 11.56
N PHE A 49 -16.80 -7.86 10.27
CA PHE A 49 -16.38 -8.85 9.28
C PHE A 49 -14.85 -8.89 9.09
N SER A 50 -14.17 -7.74 9.17
CA SER A 50 -12.70 -7.67 9.05
C SER A 50 -12.00 -8.37 10.22
N LEU A 51 -12.51 -8.18 11.44
CA LEU A 51 -12.02 -8.84 12.66
C LEU A 51 -12.21 -10.34 12.57
N TYR A 52 -13.41 -10.79 12.19
CA TYR A 52 -13.69 -12.21 11.93
C TYR A 52 -12.74 -12.79 10.87
N SER A 53 -12.50 -12.04 9.78
CA SER A 53 -11.65 -12.51 8.68
C SER A 53 -10.20 -12.71 9.13
N LEU A 54 -9.67 -11.80 9.95
CA LEU A 54 -8.33 -11.94 10.52
C LEU A 54 -8.26 -13.15 11.46
N ASP A 55 -9.17 -13.26 12.42
CA ASP A 55 -9.21 -14.38 13.37
C ASP A 55 -9.32 -15.73 12.66
N PHE A 56 -10.22 -15.83 11.68
CA PHE A 56 -10.39 -17.01 10.86
C PHE A 56 -9.09 -17.35 10.10
N ALA A 57 -8.45 -16.36 9.47
CA ALA A 57 -7.24 -16.57 8.70
C ALA A 57 -6.07 -17.03 9.60
N ILE A 58 -5.92 -16.46 10.80
CA ILE A 58 -4.91 -16.91 11.78
C ILE A 58 -5.15 -18.37 12.13
N GLY A 59 -6.35 -18.71 12.62
CA GLY A 59 -6.65 -20.05 13.12
C GLY A 59 -6.68 -21.14 12.05
N ASN A 60 -7.11 -20.80 10.83
CA ASN A 60 -7.41 -21.80 9.79
C ASN A 60 -6.46 -21.80 8.60
N VAL A 61 -5.70 -20.72 8.39
CA VAL A 61 -4.78 -20.54 7.25
C VAL A 61 -3.35 -20.37 7.76
N PHE A 62 -2.98 -19.22 8.34
CA PHE A 62 -1.59 -18.90 8.65
C PHE A 62 -0.92 -19.95 9.56
N ASN A 63 -1.60 -20.37 10.64
CA ASN A 63 -1.06 -21.38 11.56
C ASN A 63 -0.77 -22.74 10.89
N LYS A 64 -1.43 -23.07 9.77
CA LYS A 64 -1.23 -24.34 9.04
C LYS A 64 -0.11 -24.25 8.01
N TYR A 65 0.31 -23.05 7.62
CA TYR A 65 1.25 -22.81 6.53
C TYR A 65 2.50 -22.03 6.98
N LEU A 66 2.82 -22.00 8.28
CA LEU A 66 3.99 -21.28 8.81
C LEU A 66 5.31 -21.73 8.14
N ASP A 67 5.47 -23.03 7.87
CA ASP A 67 6.66 -23.56 7.18
C ASP A 67 6.76 -23.06 5.73
N VAL A 68 5.62 -22.94 5.03
CA VAL A 68 5.60 -22.39 3.66
C VAL A 68 5.89 -20.89 3.68
N ILE A 69 5.36 -20.18 4.68
CA ILE A 69 5.56 -18.74 4.87
C ILE A 69 7.04 -18.41 5.11
N SER A 70 7.77 -19.25 5.85
CA SER A 70 9.18 -18.99 6.15
C SER A 70 10.10 -19.19 4.93
N GLU A 71 9.75 -20.08 4.00
CA GLU A 71 10.63 -20.50 2.91
C GLU A 71 10.30 -19.88 1.54
N LEU A 72 9.01 -19.68 1.23
CA LEU A 72 8.57 -19.38 -0.13
C LEU A 72 8.64 -17.88 -0.46
N GLY A 73 9.47 -17.54 -1.45
CA GLY A 73 9.63 -16.19 -1.95
C GLY A 73 10.32 -15.24 -0.98
N THR A 74 10.95 -15.76 0.09
CA THR A 74 11.58 -14.95 1.14
C THR A 74 12.80 -14.21 0.59
N ILE A 75 12.74 -12.88 0.63
CA ILE A 75 13.79 -11.98 0.15
C ILE A 75 14.02 -10.87 1.19
N THR A 76 15.25 -10.39 1.28
CA THR A 76 15.63 -9.31 2.19
C THR A 76 15.76 -8.01 1.42
N THR A 77 14.86 -7.06 1.69
CA THR A 77 14.77 -5.77 0.99
C THR A 77 14.37 -4.68 1.99
N GLY A 78 14.40 -3.42 1.57
CA GLY A 78 13.78 -2.36 2.36
C GLY A 78 12.29 -2.20 2.07
N PHE A 79 11.70 -1.13 2.61
CA PHE A 79 10.27 -0.88 2.56
C PHE A 79 9.97 0.61 2.38
N LEU A 80 8.87 0.93 1.71
CA LEU A 80 8.34 2.27 1.53
C LEU A 80 6.87 2.30 1.98
N GLY A 81 6.51 3.35 2.71
CA GLY A 81 5.12 3.66 3.01
C GLY A 81 4.95 5.02 3.67
N THR A 82 3.74 5.57 3.64
CA THR A 82 3.41 6.84 4.29
C THR A 82 3.21 6.69 5.80
N VAL A 83 3.78 7.62 6.56
CA VAL A 83 3.64 7.72 8.02
C VAL A 83 3.25 9.13 8.43
N ASP A 84 2.63 9.24 9.59
CA ASP A 84 2.40 10.52 10.25
C ASP A 84 3.75 11.12 10.72
N PRO A 85 4.07 12.37 10.34
CA PRO A 85 5.34 12.99 10.72
C PRO A 85 5.44 13.30 12.23
N GLU A 86 4.33 13.40 12.96
CA GLU A 86 4.35 13.71 14.39
C GLU A 86 4.63 12.48 15.24
N ASP A 87 4.05 11.33 14.89
CA ASP A 87 4.05 10.14 15.76
C ASP A 87 4.37 8.81 15.07
N GLY A 88 4.68 8.83 13.77
CA GLY A 88 5.05 7.65 12.99
C GLY A 88 3.89 6.66 12.74
N ALA A 89 2.65 7.04 13.03
CA ALA A 89 1.49 6.18 12.78
C ALA A 89 1.31 5.90 11.29
N LEU A 90 0.76 4.73 10.95
CA LEU A 90 0.38 4.43 9.58
C LEU A 90 -0.64 5.45 9.05
N ARG A 91 -0.36 6.00 7.86
CA ARG A 91 -1.27 6.86 7.10
C ARG A 91 -1.45 6.31 5.70
N LEU A 92 -2.68 6.39 5.18
CA LEU A 92 -2.98 5.99 3.80
C LEU A 92 -3.29 7.18 2.86
N TYR A 93 -3.60 8.35 3.42
CA TYR A 93 -4.06 9.50 2.65
C TYR A 93 -3.01 10.62 2.59
N GLU A 94 -2.42 10.98 3.74
CA GLU A 94 -1.51 12.13 3.85
C GLU A 94 -0.47 11.86 4.94
N GLY A 95 0.76 12.31 4.70
CA GLY A 95 1.91 12.16 5.60
C GLY A 95 3.23 12.16 4.81
N ASP A 96 4.32 11.89 5.51
CA ASP A 96 5.65 11.77 4.91
C ASP A 96 5.91 10.35 4.42
N LEU A 97 6.70 10.21 3.36
CA LEU A 97 7.14 8.90 2.87
C LEU A 97 8.35 8.43 3.69
N ARG A 98 8.20 7.30 4.38
CA ARG A 98 9.28 6.63 5.11
C ARG A 98 9.91 5.54 4.26
N LEU A 99 11.19 5.69 3.95
CA LEU A 99 12.00 4.70 3.24
C LEU A 99 12.94 3.98 4.21
N MET A 100 12.59 2.74 4.53
CA MET A 100 13.28 1.87 5.47
C MET A 100 14.23 0.91 4.77
N ARG A 101 15.46 0.81 5.26
CA ARG A 101 16.48 -0.16 4.85
C ARG A 101 16.20 -1.54 5.45
N PRO A 102 16.79 -2.63 4.93
CA PRO A 102 16.56 -3.97 5.46
C PRO A 102 16.96 -4.15 6.93
N ASP A 103 17.89 -3.33 7.44
CA ASP A 103 18.33 -3.33 8.84
C ASP A 103 17.40 -2.57 9.79
N GLY A 104 16.32 -1.97 9.27
CA GLY A 104 15.34 -1.20 10.03
C GLY A 104 15.67 0.29 10.17
N THR A 105 16.86 0.75 9.75
CA THR A 105 17.15 2.19 9.66
C THR A 105 16.28 2.84 8.59
N SER A 106 15.86 4.08 8.78
CA SER A 106 14.95 4.74 7.83
C SER A 106 15.23 6.23 7.72
N LEU A 107 14.72 6.81 6.65
CA LEU A 107 14.67 8.25 6.42
C LEU A 107 13.26 8.60 5.95
N ASP A 108 12.80 9.78 6.32
CA ASP A 108 11.50 10.31 5.94
C ASP A 108 11.69 11.49 4.99
N PHE A 109 10.77 11.65 4.04
CA PHE A 109 10.78 12.76 3.10
C PHE A 109 9.38 13.18 2.66
N ALA A 110 9.26 14.46 2.34
CA ALA A 110 8.03 15.04 1.84
C ALA A 110 7.68 14.42 0.47
N PRO A 111 6.40 14.13 0.18
CA PRO A 111 6.00 13.51 -1.08
C PRO A 111 6.43 14.26 -2.34
N GLU A 112 6.47 15.58 -2.31
CA GLU A 112 6.94 16.44 -3.41
C GLU A 112 8.40 16.21 -3.80
N ASP A 113 9.23 15.73 -2.86
CA ASP A 113 10.65 15.50 -3.09
C ASP A 113 10.98 14.10 -3.65
N TYR A 114 9.97 13.29 -3.97
CA TYR A 114 10.14 11.87 -4.32
C TYR A 114 11.24 11.59 -5.36
N ALA A 115 11.42 12.47 -6.35
CA ALA A 115 12.41 12.31 -7.43
C ALA A 115 13.88 12.40 -6.95
N SER A 116 14.11 12.95 -5.76
CA SER A 116 15.41 12.94 -5.08
C SER A 116 15.68 11.60 -4.40
N TYR A 117 14.63 10.91 -3.94
CA TYR A 117 14.75 9.70 -3.12
C TYR A 117 14.54 8.40 -3.90
N LEU A 118 13.73 8.45 -4.95
CA LEU A 118 13.36 7.31 -5.78
C LEU A 118 13.90 7.48 -7.20
N GLY A 119 14.31 6.38 -7.82
CA GLY A 119 14.62 6.29 -9.24
C GLY A 119 13.85 5.16 -9.90
N GLU A 120 13.74 5.17 -11.23
CA GLU A 120 13.05 4.11 -11.99
C GLU A 120 14.03 3.44 -12.96
N HIS A 121 14.36 2.17 -12.70
CA HIS A 121 15.23 1.38 -13.57
C HIS A 121 14.43 0.69 -14.69
N VAL A 122 15.05 0.51 -15.86
CA VAL A 122 14.44 -0.16 -17.01
C VAL A 122 15.25 -1.38 -17.38
N GLU A 123 14.57 -2.52 -17.50
CA GLU A 123 15.14 -3.76 -18.00
C GLU A 123 14.68 -3.99 -19.45
N PRO A 124 15.53 -4.51 -20.34
CA PRO A 124 15.19 -4.70 -21.76
C PRO A 124 14.10 -5.76 -22.00
N TRP A 125 13.77 -6.55 -20.99
CA TRP A 125 12.80 -7.64 -21.04
C TRP A 125 11.45 -7.31 -20.40
N ALA A 126 11.26 -6.09 -19.88
CA ALA A 126 10.02 -5.66 -19.24
C ALA A 126 9.59 -4.26 -19.69
N TYR A 127 8.28 -4.07 -19.93
CA TYR A 127 7.71 -2.74 -20.10
C TYR A 127 7.56 -1.99 -18.78
N SER A 128 7.26 -2.73 -17.70
CA SER A 128 7.17 -2.16 -16.36
C SER A 128 8.57 -1.78 -15.87
N LYS A 129 8.72 -0.52 -15.45
CA LYS A 129 9.93 -0.07 -14.77
C LYS A 129 10.03 -0.70 -13.37
N MET A 130 11.20 -0.58 -12.77
CA MET A 130 11.53 -1.08 -11.46
C MET A 130 12.05 0.06 -10.57
N PRO A 131 11.16 0.67 -9.77
CA PRO A 131 11.55 1.71 -8.84
C PRO A 131 12.58 1.21 -7.83
N TYR A 132 13.50 2.08 -7.44
CA TYR A 132 14.58 1.76 -6.50
C TYR A 132 14.91 2.96 -5.61
N ALA A 133 15.51 2.67 -4.45
CA ALA A 133 15.90 3.65 -3.45
C ALA A 133 17.16 4.40 -3.91
N LYS A 134 16.97 5.47 -4.68
CA LYS A 134 18.04 6.34 -5.16
C LYS A 134 18.81 7.00 -4.01
N ALA A 135 18.12 7.40 -2.94
CA ALA A 135 18.73 8.02 -1.76
C ALA A 135 19.70 7.10 -0.99
N TRP A 136 19.71 5.80 -1.26
CA TRP A 136 20.66 4.90 -0.61
C TRP A 136 22.05 4.89 -1.28
N ASP A 137 22.18 5.43 -2.49
CA ASP A 137 23.43 5.53 -3.25
C ASP A 137 24.16 4.18 -3.47
N GLU A 138 23.39 3.10 -3.57
CA GLU A 138 23.90 1.72 -3.78
C GLU A 138 23.70 1.21 -5.22
N GLY A 139 22.99 1.98 -6.04
CA GLY A 139 22.52 1.58 -7.36
C GLY A 139 21.40 0.54 -7.32
N PHE A 140 21.20 -0.16 -8.44
CA PHE A 140 20.15 -1.15 -8.62
C PHE A 140 20.74 -2.54 -8.87
N ASN A 141 20.31 -3.56 -8.13
CA ASN A 141 20.68 -4.95 -8.37
C ASN A 141 19.65 -5.94 -7.79
N LEU A 142 19.27 -6.95 -8.60
CA LEU A 142 18.30 -8.01 -8.25
C LEU A 142 18.95 -9.32 -7.75
N ASP A 143 20.23 -9.30 -7.37
CA ASP A 143 20.89 -10.45 -6.75
C ASP A 143 20.17 -10.82 -5.45
N LEU A 144 19.80 -12.10 -5.29
CA LEU A 144 19.08 -12.58 -4.11
C LEU A 144 19.95 -12.55 -2.84
N ALA A 145 21.27 -12.68 -2.98
CA ALA A 145 22.20 -12.71 -1.86
C ALA A 145 22.59 -11.30 -1.39
N ALA A 146 22.60 -10.32 -2.30
CA ALA A 146 23.01 -8.95 -2.03
C ALA A 146 22.26 -7.94 -2.92
N PRO A 147 20.94 -7.80 -2.75
CA PRO A 147 20.16 -6.85 -3.54
C PRO A 147 20.57 -5.41 -3.19
N ARG A 148 20.51 -4.52 -4.18
CA ARG A 148 20.86 -3.10 -3.99
C ARG A 148 19.75 -2.19 -4.47
N GLY A 149 19.41 -1.21 -3.64
CA GLY A 149 18.34 -0.23 -3.92
C GLY A 149 16.93 -0.83 -3.93
N ILE A 150 16.74 -2.10 -3.62
CA ILE A 150 15.43 -2.76 -3.71
C ILE A 150 14.63 -2.53 -2.44
N TYR A 151 13.43 -2.00 -2.60
CA TYR A 151 12.42 -1.90 -1.56
C TYR A 151 11.10 -2.50 -2.02
N ARG A 152 10.19 -2.71 -1.07
CA ARG A 152 8.80 -3.09 -1.32
C ARG A 152 7.85 -2.01 -0.84
N SER A 153 6.65 -1.97 -1.38
CA SER A 153 5.57 -1.08 -0.92
C SER A 153 4.31 -1.91 -0.64
N ASN A 154 3.31 -1.28 -0.01
CA ASN A 154 2.03 -1.85 0.40
C ASN A 154 2.05 -2.79 1.60
N THR A 155 0.90 -2.93 2.26
CA THR A 155 0.60 -3.86 3.37
C THR A 155 1.79 -4.14 4.30
N LEU A 156 2.55 -5.22 4.07
CA LEU A 156 3.69 -5.62 4.90
C LEU A 156 4.75 -4.51 4.98
N ALA A 157 5.01 -3.82 3.86
CA ALA A 157 5.88 -2.67 3.83
C ALA A 157 5.38 -1.55 4.75
N ARG A 158 4.09 -1.19 4.67
CA ARG A 158 3.49 -0.13 5.48
C ARG A 158 3.52 -0.45 6.98
N ILE A 159 3.21 -1.69 7.37
CA ILE A 159 3.29 -2.10 8.78
C ILE A 159 4.72 -2.31 9.29
N ASN A 160 5.69 -2.51 8.39
CA ASN A 160 7.11 -2.49 8.72
C ASN A 160 7.60 -1.06 8.93
N VAL A 161 7.24 -0.10 8.06
CA VAL A 161 7.73 1.28 8.18
C VAL A 161 7.06 2.05 9.32
N CYS A 162 5.77 1.87 9.56
CA CYS A 162 5.06 2.59 10.61
C CYS A 162 5.57 2.19 12.01
N ASP A 163 5.52 3.11 12.96
CA ASP A 163 5.84 2.80 14.35
C ASP A 163 4.64 2.17 15.06
N LYS A 164 3.43 2.58 14.68
CA LYS A 164 2.16 2.08 15.22
C LYS A 164 1.02 2.20 14.18
N MET A 165 -0.11 1.58 14.47
CA MET A 165 -1.38 1.90 13.81
C MET A 165 -2.03 3.09 14.51
N GLY A 166 -2.77 3.90 13.74
CA GLY A 166 -3.54 5.01 14.29
C GLY A 166 -4.85 4.60 14.96
N THR A 167 -5.25 3.33 14.87
CA THR A 167 -6.56 2.83 15.33
C THR A 167 -6.40 1.59 16.25
N PRO A 168 -7.27 1.42 17.26
CA PRO A 168 -6.99 0.51 18.38
C PRO A 168 -7.00 -0.98 18.02
N LYS A 169 -7.96 -1.47 17.23
CA LYS A 169 -8.02 -2.90 16.87
C LYS A 169 -6.92 -3.27 15.89
N ALA A 170 -6.61 -2.38 14.95
CA ALA A 170 -5.48 -2.58 14.05
C ALA A 170 -4.15 -2.57 14.82
N GLN A 171 -4.00 -1.73 15.85
CA GLN A 171 -2.81 -1.71 16.71
C GLN A 171 -2.63 -3.02 17.47
N GLU A 172 -3.71 -3.55 18.08
CA GLU A 172 -3.71 -4.87 18.74
C GLU A 172 -3.25 -5.98 17.77
N ALA A 173 -3.79 -5.99 16.55
CA ALA A 173 -3.41 -6.94 15.52
C ALA A 173 -1.95 -6.78 15.06
N LEU A 174 -1.45 -5.55 14.97
CA LEU A 174 -0.05 -5.25 14.64
C LEU A 174 0.90 -5.76 15.74
N GLU A 175 0.56 -5.58 17.01
CA GLU A 175 1.36 -6.06 18.13
C GLU A 175 1.43 -7.59 18.15
N GLN A 176 0.29 -8.26 17.93
CA GLN A 176 0.25 -9.71 17.77
C GLN A 176 1.14 -10.18 16.61
N PHE A 177 1.03 -9.54 15.45
CA PHE A 177 1.87 -9.84 14.29
C PHE A 177 3.36 -9.68 14.61
N ARG A 178 3.76 -8.53 15.19
CA ARG A 178 5.16 -8.23 15.52
C ARG A 178 5.73 -9.17 16.58
N SER A 179 4.92 -9.62 17.54
CA SER A 179 5.36 -10.62 18.53
C SER A 179 5.78 -11.95 17.91
N GLN A 180 5.22 -12.28 16.74
CA GLN A 180 5.49 -13.55 16.04
C GLN A 180 6.58 -13.40 14.97
N PHE A 181 6.56 -12.30 14.21
CA PHE A 181 7.38 -12.15 13.00
C PHE A 181 8.45 -11.05 13.11
N GLY A 182 8.44 -10.25 14.18
CA GLY A 182 9.36 -9.13 14.38
C GLY A 182 9.07 -7.92 13.48
N ARG A 183 10.01 -6.98 13.47
CA ARG A 183 10.03 -5.79 12.60
C ARG A 183 11.50 -5.46 12.26
N PRO A 184 11.88 -5.38 10.98
CA PRO A 184 11.05 -5.63 9.80
C PRO A 184 10.83 -7.13 9.54
N ALA A 185 9.58 -7.52 9.27
CA ALA A 185 9.25 -8.86 8.78
C ALA A 185 9.49 -8.94 7.26
N GLN A 186 10.19 -9.97 6.79
CA GLN A 186 10.70 -10.04 5.40
C GLN A 186 9.97 -11.07 4.52
N GLN A 187 9.24 -12.01 5.13
CA GLN A 187 8.60 -13.13 4.46
C GLN A 187 7.47 -12.65 3.54
N THR A 188 7.55 -13.03 2.26
CA THR A 188 6.67 -12.50 1.21
C THR A 188 5.20 -12.88 1.42
N LEU A 189 4.91 -14.08 1.91
CA LEU A 189 3.52 -14.49 2.15
C LEU A 189 2.85 -13.73 3.30
N LEU A 190 3.61 -13.04 4.18
CA LEU A 190 3.04 -12.21 5.25
C LEU A 190 2.34 -10.95 4.74
N TYR A 191 2.48 -10.59 3.46
CA TYR A 191 1.64 -9.58 2.81
C TYR A 191 0.14 -9.89 2.94
N HIS A 192 -0.25 -11.17 2.96
CA HIS A 192 -1.66 -11.55 3.18
C HIS A 192 -2.13 -11.23 4.60
N TYR A 193 -1.30 -11.47 5.61
CA TYR A 193 -1.63 -11.14 6.99
C TYR A 193 -1.71 -9.62 7.14
N ALA A 194 -0.68 -8.90 6.70
CA ALA A 194 -0.64 -7.44 6.76
C ALA A 194 -1.86 -6.78 6.07
N ARG A 195 -2.33 -7.36 4.97
CA ARG A 195 -3.54 -6.90 4.26
C ARG A 195 -4.81 -6.98 5.12
N LEU A 196 -4.93 -8.00 5.97
CA LEU A 196 -6.06 -8.13 6.90
C LEU A 196 -5.96 -7.15 8.07
N ILE A 197 -4.74 -6.84 8.54
CA ILE A 197 -4.51 -5.78 9.53
C ILE A 197 -4.92 -4.42 8.96
N GLU A 198 -4.49 -4.10 7.73
CA GLU A 198 -4.86 -2.84 7.08
C GLU A 198 -6.35 -2.74 6.74
N LEU A 199 -7.01 -3.87 6.48
CA LEU A 199 -8.46 -3.90 6.30
C LEU A 199 -9.20 -3.47 7.57
N ILE A 200 -8.74 -3.93 8.74
CA ILE A 200 -9.26 -3.47 10.04
C ILE A 200 -9.02 -1.98 10.20
N TYR A 201 -7.78 -1.52 9.97
CA TYR A 201 -7.44 -0.09 10.02
C TYR A 201 -8.32 0.76 9.11
N ALA A 202 -8.55 0.33 7.86
CA ALA A 202 -9.39 1.06 6.92
C ALA A 202 -10.83 1.16 7.40
N CYS A 203 -11.37 0.10 8.02
CA CYS A 203 -12.72 0.13 8.60
C CYS A 203 -12.79 1.05 9.82
N GLU A 204 -11.85 0.95 10.76
CA GLU A 204 -11.78 1.83 11.93
C GLU A 204 -11.61 3.29 11.51
N ARG A 205 -10.70 3.58 10.58
CA ARG A 205 -10.46 4.94 10.09
C ARG A 205 -11.67 5.51 9.36
N THR A 206 -12.41 4.68 8.62
CA THR A 206 -13.68 5.10 8.01
C THR A 206 -14.71 5.49 9.08
N ILE A 207 -14.80 4.72 10.17
CA ILE A 207 -15.69 5.04 11.30
C ILE A 207 -15.27 6.36 11.96
N GLU A 208 -13.98 6.54 12.27
CA GLU A 208 -13.47 7.80 12.86
C GLU A 208 -13.79 9.02 11.99
N LEU A 209 -13.60 8.91 10.67
CA LEU A 209 -13.91 9.98 9.71
C LEU A 209 -15.40 10.26 9.65
N LEU A 210 -16.25 9.22 9.69
CA LEU A 210 -17.70 9.38 9.71
C LEU A 210 -18.22 9.92 11.05
N GLU A 211 -17.47 9.76 12.15
CA GLU A 211 -17.82 10.31 13.47
C GLU A 211 -17.26 11.73 13.69
N TRP A 212 -16.33 12.19 12.84
CA TRP A 212 -15.83 13.55 12.89
C TRP A 212 -16.91 14.57 12.52
N GLU A 213 -17.11 15.58 13.37
CA GLU A 213 -18.16 16.59 13.21
C GLU A 213 -18.09 17.35 11.86
N GLY A 214 -16.88 17.54 11.32
CA GLY A 214 -16.69 18.25 10.05
C GLY A 214 -17.04 17.46 8.79
N ILE A 215 -17.35 16.16 8.89
CA ILE A 215 -17.56 15.31 7.70
C ILE A 215 -18.80 15.71 6.87
N THR A 216 -19.75 16.41 7.48
CA THR A 216 -20.97 16.94 6.84
C THR A 216 -20.92 18.44 6.58
N ASP A 217 -19.75 19.07 6.73
CA ASP A 217 -19.57 20.47 6.33
C ASP A 217 -19.94 20.63 4.84
N THR A 218 -20.61 21.74 4.54
CA THR A 218 -21.03 22.07 3.17
C THR A 218 -19.95 22.82 2.39
N ASN A 219 -18.95 23.38 3.07
CA ASN A 219 -17.81 24.04 2.48
C ASN A 219 -16.75 23.03 2.01
N VAL A 220 -17.10 22.26 0.98
CA VAL A 220 -16.29 21.14 0.49
C VAL A 220 -15.43 21.47 -0.72
N ARG A 221 -15.47 22.71 -1.22
CA ARG A 221 -14.77 23.09 -2.45
C ARG A 221 -14.25 24.52 -2.43
N ALA A 222 -12.93 24.67 -2.52
CA ALA A 222 -12.28 25.95 -2.73
C ALA A 222 -12.37 26.40 -4.19
N ARG A 223 -12.38 27.73 -4.41
CA ARG A 223 -12.23 28.31 -5.76
C ARG A 223 -10.78 28.17 -6.21
N VAL A 224 -10.57 27.60 -7.38
CA VAL A 224 -9.24 27.42 -7.99
C VAL A 224 -9.20 28.12 -9.34
N THR A 225 -8.08 28.76 -9.64
CA THR A 225 -7.80 29.40 -10.93
C THR A 225 -6.67 28.63 -11.61
N PRO A 226 -6.85 28.15 -12.86
CA PRO A 226 -5.78 27.55 -13.65
C PRO A 226 -4.55 28.47 -13.75
N LYS A 227 -3.36 27.88 -13.72
CA LYS A 227 -2.07 28.56 -13.86
C LYS A 227 -0.96 27.55 -14.18
N ALA A 228 0.19 28.06 -14.59
CA ALA A 228 1.40 27.26 -14.70
C ALA A 228 1.89 26.84 -13.30
N GLY A 229 2.44 25.63 -13.22
CA GLY A 229 3.00 25.09 -11.99
C GLY A 229 3.27 23.60 -12.05
N GLN A 230 3.76 23.08 -10.93
CA GLN A 230 3.91 21.65 -10.67
C GLN A 230 3.03 21.26 -9.49
N GLY A 231 2.39 20.09 -9.57
CA GLY A 231 1.61 19.51 -8.49
C GLY A 231 1.92 18.03 -8.34
N VAL A 232 2.37 17.64 -7.14
CA VAL A 232 2.62 16.25 -6.76
C VAL A 232 1.52 15.81 -5.79
N GLY A 233 0.79 14.76 -6.14
CA GLY A 233 -0.19 14.11 -5.31
C GLY A 233 0.27 12.70 -4.97
N VAL A 234 0.33 12.37 -3.68
CA VAL A 234 0.70 11.04 -3.21
C VAL A 234 -0.35 10.52 -2.26
N VAL A 235 -0.76 9.26 -2.47
CA VAL A 235 -1.61 8.49 -1.57
C VAL A 235 -1.10 7.06 -1.51
N GLU A 236 -1.43 6.33 -0.46
CA GLU A 236 -1.21 4.88 -0.44
C GLU A 236 -2.40 4.19 -1.09
N ALA A 237 -2.25 3.81 -2.36
CA ALA A 237 -3.19 2.89 -2.97
C ALA A 237 -3.12 1.53 -2.26
N PRO A 238 -4.15 0.66 -2.37
CA PRO A 238 -4.14 -0.64 -1.72
C PRO A 238 -2.89 -1.47 -2.05
N ARG A 239 -2.36 -1.32 -3.27
CA ARG A 239 -1.21 -2.05 -3.81
C ARG A 239 0.14 -1.32 -3.69
N GLY A 240 0.17 -0.15 -3.04
CA GLY A 240 1.40 0.58 -2.71
C GLY A 240 1.27 2.07 -2.90
N THR A 241 2.34 2.79 -2.60
CA THR A 241 2.45 4.23 -2.79
C THR A 241 2.10 4.59 -4.24
N LEU A 242 1.21 5.56 -4.42
CA LEU A 242 0.76 6.05 -5.71
C LEU A 242 1.17 7.51 -5.83
N ILE A 243 2.04 7.79 -6.80
CA ILE A 243 2.59 9.13 -7.04
C ILE A 243 2.07 9.64 -8.39
N HIS A 244 1.43 10.80 -8.36
CA HIS A 244 1.00 11.55 -9.53
C HIS A 244 1.72 12.91 -9.53
N ASP A 245 2.53 13.17 -10.54
CA ASP A 245 3.27 14.43 -10.68
C ASP A 245 2.91 15.06 -12.03
N TYR A 246 2.34 16.26 -12.00
CA TYR A 246 1.88 16.98 -13.17
C TYR A 246 2.54 18.36 -13.27
N ILE A 247 2.92 18.74 -14.48
CA ILE A 247 3.33 20.11 -14.81
C ILE A 247 2.31 20.71 -15.78
N THR A 248 1.85 21.93 -15.50
CA THR A 248 0.88 22.65 -16.32
C THR A 248 1.44 23.96 -16.88
N ASP A 249 0.88 24.41 -18.01
CA ASP A 249 1.10 25.76 -18.56
C ASP A 249 0.14 26.81 -17.95
N ASP A 250 0.21 28.05 -18.44
CA ASP A 250 -0.57 29.18 -17.93
C ASP A 250 -2.08 29.01 -18.05
N ASP A 251 -2.55 28.21 -19.02
CA ASP A 251 -3.96 27.87 -19.21
C ASP A 251 -4.39 26.67 -18.34
N GLY A 252 -3.45 26.06 -17.61
CA GLY A 252 -3.66 24.86 -16.80
C GLY A 252 -3.68 23.57 -17.60
N CYS A 253 -3.20 23.58 -18.85
CA CYS A 253 -3.06 22.38 -19.66
C CYS A 253 -1.82 21.59 -19.25
N ILE A 254 -1.94 20.25 -19.18
CA ILE A 254 -0.84 19.37 -18.79
C ILE A 254 0.22 19.35 -19.90
N VAL A 255 1.45 19.71 -19.56
CA VAL A 255 2.62 19.66 -20.45
C VAL A 255 3.57 18.51 -20.12
N SER A 256 3.51 17.98 -18.90
CA SER A 256 4.26 16.80 -18.48
C SER A 256 3.51 16.05 -17.38
N ALA A 257 3.65 14.72 -17.37
CA ALA A 257 3.11 13.86 -16.32
C ALA A 257 4.10 12.73 -16.02
N ASN A 258 4.32 12.47 -14.73
CA ASN A 258 5.01 11.28 -14.25
C ASN A 258 4.11 10.52 -13.27
N LEU A 259 4.08 9.21 -13.40
CA LEU A 259 3.24 8.33 -12.60
C LEU A 259 4.08 7.15 -12.10
N ILE A 260 4.21 7.03 -10.78
CA ILE A 260 4.74 5.81 -10.16
C ILE A 260 3.58 5.15 -9.43
N VAL A 261 3.05 4.09 -10.02
CA VAL A 261 1.78 3.46 -9.60
C VAL A 261 2.06 2.34 -8.61
N GLY A 262 1.20 2.16 -7.59
CA GLY A 262 1.37 1.19 -6.49
C GLY A 262 2.15 -0.09 -6.80
N THR A 263 1.64 -0.95 -7.70
CA THR A 263 2.29 -2.23 -8.06
C THR A 263 3.68 -2.06 -8.69
N THR A 264 3.95 -0.93 -9.36
CA THR A 264 5.25 -0.64 -10.01
C THR A 264 6.39 -0.74 -9.01
N HIS A 265 6.21 -0.25 -7.79
CA HIS A 265 7.19 -0.35 -6.69
C HIS A 265 7.55 -1.81 -6.34
N ASN A 266 6.66 -2.76 -6.63
CA ASN A 266 6.84 -4.16 -6.29
C ASN A 266 7.33 -5.02 -7.47
N ILE A 267 7.57 -4.46 -8.67
CA ILE A 267 8.00 -5.25 -9.83
C ILE A 267 9.37 -5.91 -9.61
N ALA A 268 10.36 -5.15 -9.13
CA ALA A 268 11.67 -5.69 -8.78
C ALA A 268 11.62 -6.80 -7.70
N PRO A 269 11.06 -6.54 -6.51
CA PRO A 269 11.00 -7.56 -5.46
C PRO A 269 10.12 -8.76 -5.86
N MET A 270 9.07 -8.58 -6.65
CA MET A 270 8.27 -9.69 -7.16
C MET A 270 9.08 -10.61 -8.09
N ASN A 271 9.89 -10.05 -8.99
CA ASN A 271 10.82 -10.85 -9.81
C ASN A 271 11.83 -11.60 -8.93
N MET A 272 12.34 -10.96 -7.86
CA MET A 272 13.22 -11.63 -6.91
C MET A 272 12.51 -12.78 -6.17
N SER A 273 11.29 -12.57 -5.67
CA SER A 273 10.52 -13.62 -5.00
C SER A 273 10.17 -14.78 -5.93
N VAL A 274 9.82 -14.52 -7.19
CA VAL A 274 9.63 -15.56 -8.21
C VAL A 274 10.91 -16.35 -8.43
N LYS A 275 12.04 -15.66 -8.62
CA LYS A 275 13.35 -16.30 -8.82
C LYS A 275 13.74 -17.15 -7.61
N GLN A 276 13.54 -16.66 -6.40
CA GLN A 276 13.81 -17.40 -5.17
C GLN A 276 12.91 -18.64 -5.08
N ALA A 277 11.60 -18.50 -5.27
CA ALA A 277 10.65 -19.61 -5.18
C ALA A 277 10.95 -20.68 -6.24
N ALA A 278 11.18 -20.28 -7.49
CA ALA A 278 11.52 -21.19 -8.57
C ALA A 278 12.85 -21.93 -8.31
N THR A 279 13.87 -21.23 -7.83
CA THR A 279 15.19 -21.85 -7.51
C THR A 279 15.09 -22.82 -6.33
N SER A 280 14.23 -22.55 -5.36
CA SER A 280 14.00 -23.41 -4.20
C SER A 280 13.22 -24.68 -4.57
N LEU A 281 12.19 -24.57 -5.43
CA LEU A 281 11.28 -25.67 -5.74
C LEU A 281 11.72 -26.50 -6.96
N ILE A 282 12.18 -25.87 -8.05
CA ILE A 282 12.53 -26.57 -9.29
C ILE A 282 13.97 -27.07 -9.21
N LYS A 283 14.14 -28.40 -9.19
CA LYS A 283 15.44 -29.07 -9.15
C LYS A 283 15.62 -29.94 -10.38
N ASP A 284 16.80 -29.86 -11.00
CA ASP A 284 17.19 -30.66 -12.17
C ASP A 284 16.19 -30.60 -13.35
N GLY A 285 15.53 -29.45 -13.51
CA GLY A 285 14.51 -29.23 -14.56
C GLY A 285 13.17 -29.92 -14.30
N ASN A 286 12.95 -30.50 -13.12
CA ASN A 286 11.68 -31.15 -12.77
C ASN A 286 10.67 -30.13 -12.25
N TYR A 287 9.53 -30.00 -12.94
CA TYR A 287 8.41 -29.16 -12.53
C TYR A 287 7.07 -29.79 -12.93
N ASN A 288 6.00 -29.38 -12.25
CA ASN A 288 4.62 -29.73 -12.55
C ASN A 288 3.68 -28.55 -12.20
N GLU A 289 2.41 -28.65 -12.57
CA GLU A 289 1.42 -27.59 -12.32
C GLU A 289 1.30 -27.17 -10.85
N ALA A 290 1.38 -28.13 -9.92
CA ALA A 290 1.28 -27.83 -8.49
C ALA A 290 2.47 -26.98 -8.02
N LEU A 291 3.66 -27.26 -8.52
CA LEU A 291 4.89 -26.52 -8.23
C LEU A 291 4.88 -25.15 -8.90
N LEU A 292 4.45 -25.05 -10.16
CA LEU A 292 4.30 -23.76 -10.84
C LEU A 292 3.31 -22.86 -10.11
N ASN A 293 2.19 -23.42 -9.64
CA ASN A 293 1.23 -22.68 -8.82
C ASN A 293 1.84 -22.20 -7.50
N GLN A 294 2.77 -22.94 -6.87
CA GLN A 294 3.51 -22.44 -5.70
C GLN A 294 4.41 -21.26 -6.06
N VAL A 295 5.06 -21.27 -7.22
CA VAL A 295 5.82 -20.10 -7.69
C VAL A 295 4.90 -18.90 -7.90
N GLU A 296 3.70 -19.11 -8.46
CA GLU A 296 2.69 -18.06 -8.61
C GLU A 296 2.18 -17.51 -7.27
N MET A 297 2.20 -18.29 -6.19
CA MET A 297 1.84 -17.78 -4.86
C MET A 297 2.76 -16.62 -4.42
N ALA A 298 4.04 -16.66 -4.79
CA ALA A 298 4.98 -15.56 -4.53
C ALA A 298 4.59 -14.26 -5.27
N VAL A 299 3.93 -14.37 -6.42
CA VAL A 299 3.37 -13.23 -7.16
C VAL A 299 2.10 -12.72 -6.49
N ARG A 300 1.13 -13.62 -6.22
CA ARG A 300 -0.18 -13.27 -5.65
C ARG A 300 -0.10 -12.62 -4.27
N ALA A 301 0.97 -12.89 -3.51
CA ALA A 301 1.22 -12.27 -2.22
C ALA A 301 1.23 -10.73 -2.28
N TYR A 302 1.81 -10.17 -3.34
CA TYR A 302 1.90 -8.72 -3.56
C TYR A 302 0.57 -8.08 -3.99
N ASP A 303 -0.42 -8.88 -4.40
CA ASP A 303 -1.65 -8.43 -5.07
C ASP A 303 -1.35 -7.51 -6.27
N PRO A 304 -0.61 -7.96 -7.29
CA PRO A 304 -0.24 -7.15 -8.45
C PRO A 304 -1.42 -6.52 -9.19
#